data_AF-A0A7J8USA7-F1
#
_entry.id   AF-A0A7J8USA7-F1
#
_cell.length_a   1.000
_cell.length_b   1.000
_cell.length_c   1.000
_cell.angle_alpha   90.00
_cell.angle_beta   90.00
_cell.angle_gamma   90.00
#
_symmetry.space_group_name_H-M   'P 1'
#
loop_
_entity.id
_entity.type
_entity.pdbx_description
1 polymer ?
#
loop_
_entity_poly.entity_id
_entity_poly.type
_entity_poly.pdbx_seq_one_letter_code
_entity_poly.pdbx_strand_id
1 'polypeptide(L)'
;MGTFHGRPSGCLMYDLSHSLRKNTNELLWLACVSLADQFVHERLTDERYEAGVMELQQHINSLGNLDVVTSVTLKDGTKVRAPDSSRIAYEEEPRLMLLREWNLFDSMLCSSYIAPKLKTWSDNGMKKLKLLLARMGFALVDCQQKFQYMNYEVKQKMKDQFEHILPEYGLNDFYYKSFLRHHGYTSRVSAADMVYGVTALLESFVQSDGFCALKWVKVEDSVDTKLLGHPQALTKFCYFLMDALKEKGARLKPLLCACTSEEAAKVLIVGVCGKPRLGALQGNAFGLAFR
;
A
#
# COMPACT_ATOMS: atom_id res chain seq x y z
N MET A 1 7.16 14.98 23.57
CA MET A 1 6.77 13.64 23.13
C MET A 1 5.90 13.77 21.89
N GLY A 2 6.33 13.29 20.72
CA GLY A 2 5.45 13.26 19.53
C GLY A 2 4.57 12.00 19.50
N THR A 3 3.51 11.98 18.69
CA THR A 3 2.71 10.78 18.46
C THR A 3 3.39 9.83 17.46
N PHE A 4 3.20 8.52 17.64
CA PHE A 4 3.79 7.48 16.80
C PHE A 4 2.88 6.24 16.79
N HIS A 5 3.04 5.37 15.79
CA HIS A 5 2.33 4.09 15.73
C HIS A 5 3.12 2.96 16.42
N GLY A 6 2.41 2.14 17.19
CA GLY A 6 2.90 0.86 17.73
C GLY A 6 2.61 -0.30 16.77
N ARG A 7 2.88 -1.53 17.23
CA ARG A 7 2.59 -2.79 16.51
C ARG A 7 1.10 -2.82 16.06
N PRO A 8 0.76 -3.35 14.87
CA PRO A 8 -0.62 -3.33 14.36
C PRO A 8 -1.60 -4.00 15.31
N SER A 9 -2.77 -3.37 15.50
CA SER A 9 -3.83 -3.91 16.37
C SER A 9 -4.35 -5.26 15.88
N GLY A 10 -4.33 -5.55 14.57
CA GLY A 10 -4.71 -6.85 14.02
C GLY A 10 -3.76 -7.97 14.45
N CYS A 11 -2.44 -7.71 14.46
CA CYS A 11 -1.46 -8.65 15.00
C CYS A 11 -1.69 -8.90 16.50
N LEU A 12 -1.89 -7.84 17.30
CA LEU A 12 -2.18 -7.99 18.74
C LEU A 12 -3.45 -8.80 19.02
N MET A 13 -4.50 -8.63 18.20
CA MET A 13 -5.73 -9.42 18.29
C MET A 13 -5.54 -10.87 17.81
N TYR A 14 -4.65 -11.09 16.84
CA TYR A 14 -4.26 -12.44 16.42
C TYR A 14 -3.52 -13.19 17.54
N ASP A 15 -2.52 -12.58 18.17
CA ASP A 15 -1.81 -13.14 19.32
C ASP A 15 -2.76 -13.52 20.47
N LEU A 16 -3.72 -12.64 20.77
CA LEU A 16 -4.77 -12.90 21.76
C LEU A 16 -5.65 -14.08 21.33
N SER A 17 -6.04 -14.18 20.05
CA SER A 17 -6.77 -15.34 19.56
C SER A 17 -5.94 -16.63 19.62
N HIS A 18 -4.63 -16.55 19.38
CA HIS A 18 -3.72 -17.68 19.36
C HIS A 18 -3.43 -18.24 20.76
N SER A 19 -3.13 -17.36 21.72
CA SER A 19 -3.00 -17.73 23.13
C SER A 19 -4.28 -18.34 23.71
N LEU A 20 -5.46 -17.88 23.26
CA LEU A 20 -6.77 -18.48 23.59
C LEU A 20 -7.11 -19.74 22.77
N ARG A 21 -6.23 -20.21 21.86
CA ARG A 21 -6.45 -21.33 20.92
C ARG A 21 -7.72 -21.20 20.06
N LYS A 22 -8.05 -19.97 19.67
CA LYS A 22 -9.16 -19.56 18.80
C LYS A 22 -8.69 -18.84 17.54
N ASN A 23 -7.41 -18.94 17.19
CA ASN A 23 -6.88 -18.39 15.95
C ASN A 23 -7.42 -19.14 14.73
N THR A 24 -7.66 -18.43 13.64
CA THR A 24 -8.15 -18.96 12.35
C THR A 24 -7.35 -18.37 11.19
N ASN A 25 -7.43 -18.99 10.01
CA ASN A 25 -6.84 -18.42 8.79
C ASN A 25 -7.39 -17.02 8.47
N GLU A 26 -8.65 -16.73 8.77
CA GLU A 26 -9.22 -15.37 8.61
C GLU A 26 -8.56 -14.36 9.54
N LEU A 27 -8.36 -14.69 10.82
CA LEU A 27 -7.70 -13.80 11.77
C LEU A 27 -6.21 -13.59 11.42
N LEU A 28 -5.53 -14.62 10.91
CA LEU A 28 -4.15 -14.51 10.40
C LEU A 28 -4.09 -13.61 9.16
N TRP A 29 -5.05 -13.74 8.24
CA TRP A 29 -5.15 -12.86 7.08
C TRP A 29 -5.41 -11.40 7.46
N LEU A 30 -6.32 -11.16 8.40
CA LEU A 30 -6.59 -9.81 8.92
C LEU A 30 -5.38 -9.21 9.64
N ALA A 31 -4.55 -10.02 10.30
CA ALA A 31 -3.27 -9.56 10.85
C ALA A 31 -2.30 -9.13 9.73
N CYS A 32 -2.14 -9.93 8.67
CA CYS A 32 -1.34 -9.58 7.49
C CYS A 32 -1.80 -8.27 6.83
N VAL A 33 -3.12 -8.09 6.65
CA VAL A 33 -3.72 -6.85 6.13
C VAL A 33 -3.47 -5.67 7.07
N SER A 34 -3.50 -5.87 8.39
CA SER A 34 -3.23 -4.80 9.36
C SER A 34 -1.76 -4.35 9.39
N LEU A 35 -0.82 -5.25 9.10
CA LEU A 35 0.60 -4.90 8.94
C LEU A 35 0.84 -4.19 7.59
N ALA A 36 0.18 -4.65 6.53
CA ALA A 36 0.19 -3.98 5.23
C ALA A 36 -0.40 -2.56 5.31
N ASP A 37 -1.45 -2.32 6.10
CA ASP A 37 -2.00 -0.96 6.31
C ASP A 37 -0.96 0.01 6.85
N GLN A 38 -0.22 -0.37 7.91
CA GLN A 38 0.77 0.51 8.51
C GLN A 38 1.96 0.77 7.57
N PHE A 39 2.29 -0.17 6.69
CA PHE A 39 3.35 -0.02 5.69
C PHE A 39 2.92 0.86 4.52
N VAL A 40 1.76 0.57 3.90
CA VAL A 40 1.20 1.33 2.77
C VAL A 40 0.93 2.79 3.14
N HIS A 41 0.52 3.07 4.39
CA HIS A 41 0.29 4.42 4.89
C HIS A 41 1.53 5.07 5.53
N GLU A 42 2.72 4.47 5.41
CA GLU A 42 4.00 5.02 5.88
C GLU A 42 4.02 5.34 7.39
N ARG A 43 3.24 4.58 8.16
CA ARG A 43 3.08 4.66 9.63
C ARG A 43 4.17 3.89 10.38
N LEU A 44 4.84 2.95 9.70
CA LEU A 44 5.83 2.02 10.24
C LEU A 44 7.22 2.27 9.63
N THR A 45 8.28 1.83 10.32
CA THR A 45 9.64 1.84 9.76
C THR A 45 9.89 0.51 9.03
N ASP A 46 10.73 0.51 8.00
CA ASP A 46 10.99 -0.72 7.23
C ASP A 46 11.55 -1.86 8.13
N GLU A 47 12.37 -1.58 9.14
CA GLU A 47 12.89 -2.62 10.06
C GLU A 47 11.81 -3.19 11.00
N ARG A 48 10.85 -2.35 11.43
CA ARG A 48 9.68 -2.81 12.19
C ARG A 48 8.70 -3.60 11.33
N TYR A 49 8.60 -3.25 10.04
CA TYR A 49 7.82 -4.02 9.08
C TYR A 49 8.44 -5.41 8.88
N GLU A 50 9.74 -5.51 8.63
CA GLU A 50 10.42 -6.79 8.50
C GLU A 50 10.26 -7.69 9.73
N ALA A 51 10.38 -7.14 10.95
CA ALA A 51 10.14 -7.89 12.18
C ALA A 51 8.70 -8.45 12.27
N GLY A 52 7.70 -7.64 11.93
CA GLY A 52 6.30 -8.09 11.86
C GLY A 52 6.05 -9.10 10.74
N VAL A 53 6.76 -8.99 9.61
CA VAL A 53 6.68 -9.97 8.52
C VAL A 53 7.26 -11.31 8.96
N MET A 54 8.41 -11.33 9.65
CA MET A 54 9.01 -12.57 10.16
C MET A 54 8.10 -13.29 11.17
N GLU A 55 7.45 -12.54 12.06
CA GLU A 55 6.48 -13.06 13.03
C GLU A 55 5.26 -13.70 12.33
N LEU A 56 4.64 -12.98 11.38
CA LEU A 56 3.52 -13.51 10.60
C LEU A 56 3.93 -14.69 9.70
N GLN A 57 5.15 -14.69 9.14
CA GLN A 57 5.70 -15.80 8.37
C GLN A 57 5.88 -17.06 9.24
N GLN A 58 6.31 -16.92 10.50
CA GLN A 58 6.35 -18.04 11.45
C GLN A 58 4.95 -18.59 11.73
N HIS A 59 3.94 -17.74 11.88
CA HIS A 59 2.56 -18.19 12.02
C HIS A 59 2.01 -18.85 10.75
N ILE A 60 2.31 -18.33 9.56
CA ILE A 60 1.91 -18.96 8.28
C ILE A 60 2.56 -20.35 8.13
N ASN A 61 3.83 -20.52 8.52
CA ASN A 61 4.55 -21.79 8.41
C ASN A 61 4.19 -22.84 9.47
N SER A 62 3.61 -22.43 10.60
CA SER A 62 3.28 -23.34 11.72
C SER A 62 1.79 -23.61 11.90
N LEU A 63 0.93 -22.69 11.46
CA LEU A 63 -0.51 -22.67 11.77
C LEU A 63 -1.37 -22.21 10.59
N GLY A 64 -0.83 -21.37 9.70
CA GLY A 64 -1.51 -20.97 8.48
C GLY A 64 -1.66 -22.16 7.54
N ASN A 65 -2.78 -22.20 6.82
CA ASN A 65 -3.07 -23.26 5.85
C ASN A 65 -3.12 -24.67 6.46
N LEU A 66 -3.51 -24.81 7.73
CA LEU A 66 -3.91 -26.12 8.28
C LEU A 66 -4.97 -26.74 7.35
N ASP A 67 -4.66 -27.90 6.77
CA ASP A 67 -5.49 -28.60 5.79
C ASP A 67 -6.80 -29.10 6.43
N VAL A 68 -7.81 -28.22 6.47
CA VAL A 68 -9.20 -28.64 6.58
C VAL A 68 -9.54 -29.33 5.27
N VAL A 69 -9.33 -30.64 5.16
CA VAL A 69 -9.58 -31.36 3.89
C VAL A 69 -11.09 -31.46 3.64
N THR A 70 -11.65 -30.44 2.98
CA THR A 70 -13.03 -30.44 2.48
C THR A 70 -13.21 -31.51 1.39
N SER A 71 -13.57 -32.72 1.81
CA SER A 71 -14.00 -33.77 0.87
C SER A 71 -15.38 -33.45 0.32
N VAL A 72 -15.45 -32.85 -0.87
CA VAL A 72 -16.71 -32.65 -1.59
C VAL A 72 -17.12 -34.01 -2.15
N THR A 73 -18.30 -34.48 -1.73
CA THR A 73 -18.90 -35.69 -2.27
C THR A 73 -19.74 -35.31 -3.49
N LEU A 74 -19.33 -35.78 -4.66
CA LEU A 74 -20.07 -35.58 -5.91
C LEU A 74 -21.36 -36.42 -5.93
N LYS A 75 -22.25 -36.14 -6.89
CA LYS A 75 -23.59 -36.77 -6.99
C LYS A 75 -23.57 -38.28 -7.25
N ASP A 76 -22.42 -38.81 -7.66
CA ASP A 76 -22.11 -40.23 -7.89
C ASP A 76 -21.53 -40.93 -6.63
N GLY A 77 -21.32 -40.19 -5.54
CA GLY A 77 -20.65 -40.67 -4.32
C GLY A 77 -19.13 -40.49 -4.30
N THR A 78 -18.52 -39.98 -5.37
CA THR A 78 -17.07 -39.77 -5.45
C THR A 78 -16.64 -38.66 -4.50
N LYS A 79 -15.83 -39.00 -3.47
CA LYS A 79 -15.24 -38.04 -2.54
C LYS A 79 -13.99 -37.40 -3.15
N VAL A 80 -14.18 -36.28 -3.82
CA VAL A 80 -13.07 -35.45 -4.33
C VAL A 80 -12.53 -34.59 -3.19
N ARG A 81 -11.20 -34.50 -3.04
CA ARG A 81 -10.59 -33.46 -2.21
C ARG A 81 -10.82 -32.11 -2.91
N ALA A 82 -11.74 -31.29 -2.43
CA ALA A 82 -11.65 -29.86 -2.72
C ALA A 82 -10.48 -29.32 -1.88
N PRO A 83 -9.53 -28.58 -2.49
CA PRO A 83 -8.61 -27.76 -1.71
C PRO A 83 -9.47 -26.74 -0.96
N ASP A 84 -9.34 -26.66 0.37
CA ASP A 84 -10.13 -25.66 1.08
C ASP A 84 -9.71 -24.27 0.63
N SER A 85 -10.72 -23.43 0.41
CA SER A 85 -10.71 -22.52 -0.74
C SER A 85 -9.85 -21.27 -0.54
N SER A 86 -9.00 -21.21 0.50
CA SER A 86 -8.31 -19.99 0.93
C SER A 86 -6.93 -20.29 1.52
N ARG A 87 -5.86 -20.08 0.74
CA ARG A 87 -4.46 -20.25 1.18
C ARG A 87 -3.75 -18.90 1.33
N ILE A 88 -3.10 -18.66 2.47
CA ILE A 88 -2.19 -17.54 2.67
C ILE A 88 -0.78 -17.95 2.25
N ALA A 89 -0.14 -17.14 1.40
CA ALA A 89 1.26 -17.23 1.06
C ALA A 89 1.97 -15.92 1.42
N TYR A 90 3.29 -16.00 1.59
CA TYR A 90 4.17 -14.84 1.58
C TYR A 90 5.00 -14.88 0.29
N GLU A 91 5.08 -13.75 -0.42
CA GLU A 91 5.83 -13.61 -1.67
C GLU A 91 6.48 -12.21 -1.68
N GLU A 92 7.46 -11.98 -2.55
CA GLU A 92 8.00 -10.63 -2.77
C GLU A 92 7.13 -9.90 -3.80
N GLU A 93 6.63 -8.73 -3.42
CA GLU A 93 5.79 -7.89 -4.27
C GLU A 93 6.53 -6.60 -4.66
N PRO A 94 6.32 -6.08 -5.88
CA PRO A 94 6.83 -4.76 -6.24
C PRO A 94 6.05 -3.69 -5.47
N ARG A 95 6.69 -2.57 -5.11
CA ARG A 95 6.06 -1.38 -4.51
C ARG A 95 5.18 -0.63 -5.55
N LEU A 96 4.16 -1.32 -6.06
CA LEU A 96 3.20 -0.87 -7.07
C LEU A 96 1.76 -0.96 -6.56
N MET A 97 0.99 0.11 -6.76
CA MET A 97 -0.42 0.18 -6.39
C MET A 97 -1.29 -0.60 -7.39
N LEU A 98 -2.08 -1.56 -6.90
CA LEU A 98 -3.15 -2.26 -7.65
C LEU A 98 -2.70 -2.98 -8.94
N LEU A 99 -1.43 -3.41 -9.01
CA LEU A 99 -0.84 -4.01 -10.22
C LEU A 99 -1.68 -5.16 -10.80
N ARG A 100 -2.30 -5.99 -9.96
CA ARG A 100 -3.06 -7.17 -10.43
C ARG A 100 -4.44 -6.83 -11.00
N GLU A 101 -5.04 -5.71 -10.61
CA GLU A 101 -6.37 -5.30 -11.05
C GLU A 101 -6.35 -4.22 -12.13
N TRP A 102 -5.20 -3.52 -12.27
CA TRP A 102 -4.98 -2.45 -13.24
C TRP A 102 -4.04 -2.88 -14.38
N ASN A 103 -3.21 -1.96 -14.88
CA ASN A 103 -2.15 -2.19 -15.87
C ASN A 103 -0.81 -1.66 -15.33
N LEU A 104 0.30 -2.11 -15.89
CA LEU A 104 1.63 -1.74 -15.38
C LEU A 104 1.88 -0.24 -15.45
N PHE A 105 1.50 0.40 -16.55
CA PHE A 105 1.80 1.81 -16.81
C PHE A 105 1.14 2.74 -15.78
N ASP A 106 -0.16 2.55 -15.53
CA ASP A 106 -0.94 3.34 -14.58
C ASP A 106 -0.55 3.00 -13.13
N SER A 107 -0.29 1.72 -12.81
CA SER A 107 0.27 1.34 -11.52
C SER A 107 1.62 2.04 -11.26
N MET A 108 2.53 2.10 -12.23
CA MET A 108 3.79 2.85 -12.08
C MET A 108 3.57 4.37 -11.98
N LEU A 109 2.57 4.91 -12.67
CA LEU A 109 2.22 6.33 -12.66
C LEU A 109 1.62 6.79 -11.32
N CYS A 110 0.77 5.97 -10.69
CA CYS A 110 0.09 6.29 -9.44
C CYS A 110 0.85 5.88 -8.17
N SER A 111 1.91 5.07 -8.28
CA SER A 111 2.63 4.57 -7.11
C SER A 111 3.51 5.64 -6.46
N SER A 112 3.29 5.86 -5.16
CA SER A 112 4.02 6.81 -4.31
C SER A 112 5.54 6.59 -4.28
N TYR A 113 6.03 5.37 -4.53
CA TYR A 113 7.46 5.08 -4.59
C TYR A 113 8.13 5.52 -5.92
N ILE A 114 7.40 5.45 -7.04
CA ILE A 114 7.92 5.75 -8.39
C ILE A 114 7.67 7.20 -8.79
N ALA A 115 6.45 7.68 -8.64
CA ALA A 115 6.00 8.95 -9.19
C ALA A 115 6.84 10.16 -8.71
N PRO A 116 7.26 10.25 -7.43
CA PRO A 116 8.23 11.25 -6.97
C PRO A 116 9.60 11.19 -7.63
N LYS A 117 10.20 9.99 -7.75
CA LYS A 117 11.58 9.84 -8.26
C LYS A 117 11.66 10.11 -9.76
N LEU A 118 10.72 9.56 -10.53
CA LEU A 118 10.61 9.80 -11.97
C LEU A 118 9.97 11.15 -12.33
N LYS A 119 9.27 11.80 -11.37
CA LYS A 119 8.62 13.12 -11.51
C LYS A 119 7.51 13.10 -12.57
N THR A 120 6.68 12.06 -12.52
CA THR A 120 5.71 11.67 -13.55
C THR A 120 4.60 12.70 -13.82
N TRP A 121 4.33 13.61 -12.87
CA TRP A 121 3.47 14.80 -13.04
C TRP A 121 4.00 15.83 -14.07
N SER A 122 5.08 15.53 -14.79
CA SER A 122 5.69 16.41 -15.80
C SER A 122 5.96 15.64 -17.09
N ASP A 123 5.86 16.30 -18.25
CA ASP A 123 6.08 15.67 -19.55
C ASP A 123 7.45 15.00 -19.66
N ASN A 124 8.47 15.56 -19.00
CA ASN A 124 9.80 14.98 -18.96
C ASN A 124 9.84 13.70 -18.11
N GLY A 125 9.16 13.68 -16.96
CA GLY A 125 9.01 12.47 -16.15
C GLY A 125 8.16 11.39 -16.84
N MET A 126 7.11 11.79 -17.55
CA MET A 126 6.29 10.92 -18.38
C MET A 126 7.09 10.30 -19.55
N LYS A 127 7.94 11.10 -20.20
CA LYS A 127 8.90 10.62 -21.21
C LYS A 127 9.94 9.67 -20.60
N LYS A 128 10.44 9.94 -19.38
CA LYS A 128 11.34 9.04 -18.64
C LYS A 128 10.69 7.71 -18.30
N LEU A 129 9.43 7.68 -17.85
CA LEU A 129 8.70 6.43 -17.57
C LEU A 129 8.51 5.59 -18.85
N LYS A 130 8.15 6.23 -19.97
CA LYS A 130 8.04 5.54 -21.27
C LYS A 130 9.40 5.01 -21.76
N LEU A 131 10.48 5.77 -21.56
CA LEU A 131 11.84 5.33 -21.88
C LEU A 131 12.33 4.20 -20.98
N LEU A 132 11.96 4.20 -19.69
CA LEU A 132 12.28 3.14 -18.73
C LEU A 132 11.69 1.79 -19.19
N LEU A 133 10.39 1.77 -19.50
CA LEU A 133 9.70 0.58 -20.04
C LEU A 133 10.32 0.11 -21.36
N ALA A 134 10.67 1.04 -22.26
CA ALA A 134 11.35 0.72 -23.51
C ALA A 134 12.75 0.11 -23.29
N ARG A 135 13.52 0.59 -22.30
CA ARG A 135 14.83 0.00 -21.93
C ARG A 135 14.72 -1.40 -21.34
N MET A 136 13.61 -1.72 -20.68
CA MET A 136 13.28 -3.06 -20.19
C MET A 136 12.77 -4.00 -21.31
N GLY A 137 12.61 -3.51 -22.54
CA GLY A 137 12.06 -4.26 -23.67
C GLY A 137 10.54 -4.43 -23.61
N PHE A 138 9.83 -3.67 -22.78
CA PHE A 138 8.38 -3.81 -22.60
C PHE A 138 7.64 -2.89 -23.58
N ALA A 139 6.79 -3.48 -24.44
CA ALA A 139 5.97 -2.71 -25.36
C ALA A 139 4.95 -1.86 -24.60
N LEU A 140 4.81 -0.58 -24.98
CA LEU A 140 3.90 0.34 -24.27
C LEU A 140 2.43 -0.14 -24.31
N VAL A 141 2.03 -0.83 -25.39
CA VAL A 141 0.70 -1.43 -25.54
C VAL A 141 0.46 -2.50 -24.46
N ASP A 142 1.39 -3.46 -24.31
CA ASP A 142 1.35 -4.48 -23.26
C ASP A 142 1.33 -3.86 -21.86
N CYS A 143 2.06 -2.75 -21.65
CA CYS A 143 2.09 -2.04 -20.37
C CYS A 143 0.77 -1.34 -20.02
N GLN A 144 -0.04 -0.97 -21.02
CA GLN A 144 -1.35 -0.34 -20.86
C GLN A 144 -2.51 -1.36 -20.87
N GLN A 145 -2.29 -2.57 -21.38
CA GLN A 145 -3.20 -3.70 -21.23
C GLN A 145 -3.33 -4.10 -19.76
N LYS A 146 -4.54 -4.51 -19.31
CA LYS A 146 -4.73 -5.05 -17.96
C LYS A 146 -3.68 -6.14 -17.66
N PHE A 147 -3.02 -6.03 -16.51
CA PHE A 147 -1.90 -6.90 -16.15
C PHE A 147 -2.28 -8.39 -16.19
N GLN A 148 -3.52 -8.74 -15.84
CA GLN A 148 -4.04 -10.11 -15.96
C GLN A 148 -3.83 -10.71 -17.38
N TYR A 149 -4.04 -9.91 -18.43
CA TYR A 149 -3.93 -10.32 -19.84
C TYR A 149 -2.60 -9.99 -20.52
N MET A 150 -1.74 -9.17 -19.89
CA MET A 150 -0.40 -8.83 -20.38
C MET A 150 0.44 -10.10 -20.67
N ASN A 151 1.30 -10.04 -21.68
CA ASN A 151 2.11 -11.17 -22.16
C ASN A 151 2.89 -11.89 -21.02
N TYR A 152 2.80 -13.23 -20.99
CA TYR A 152 3.46 -14.07 -19.99
C TYR A 152 4.99 -13.96 -20.02
N GLU A 153 5.61 -13.83 -21.19
CA GLU A 153 7.07 -13.63 -21.28
C GLU A 153 7.52 -12.34 -20.61
N VAL A 154 6.74 -11.26 -20.76
CA VAL A 154 7.03 -9.97 -20.14
C VAL A 154 6.89 -10.08 -18.63
N LYS A 155 5.88 -10.79 -18.13
CA LYS A 155 5.70 -11.08 -16.70
C LYS A 155 6.85 -11.90 -16.10
N GLN A 156 7.39 -12.89 -16.83
CA GLN A 156 8.57 -13.64 -16.37
C GLN A 156 9.79 -12.71 -16.25
N LYS A 157 10.10 -11.98 -17.32
CA LYS A 157 11.27 -11.07 -17.39
C LYS A 157 11.13 -9.84 -16.47
N MET A 158 9.92 -9.55 -15.97
CA MET A 158 9.60 -8.37 -15.17
C MET A 158 10.48 -8.18 -13.95
N LYS A 159 10.69 -9.22 -13.13
CA LYS A 159 11.48 -9.11 -11.89
C LYS A 159 12.94 -8.77 -12.20
N ASP A 160 13.57 -9.57 -13.05
CA ASP A 160 14.97 -9.43 -13.44
C ASP A 160 15.25 -8.04 -14.07
N GLN A 161 14.37 -7.57 -14.95
CA GLN A 161 14.50 -6.24 -15.58
C GLN A 161 14.30 -5.10 -14.58
N PHE A 162 13.40 -5.26 -13.60
CA PHE A 162 13.22 -4.28 -12.53
C PHE A 162 14.43 -4.23 -11.61
N GLU A 163 14.93 -5.37 -11.13
CA GLU A 163 16.11 -5.44 -10.26
C GLU A 163 17.39 -4.94 -10.96
N HIS A 164 17.51 -5.13 -12.27
CA HIS A 164 18.64 -4.63 -13.05
C HIS A 164 18.58 -3.12 -13.34
N ILE A 165 17.44 -2.61 -13.84
CA ILE A 165 17.36 -1.26 -14.44
C ILE A 165 16.87 -0.19 -13.44
N LEU A 166 16.01 -0.54 -12.48
CA LEU A 166 15.46 0.45 -11.53
C LEU A 166 16.52 1.12 -10.62
N PRO A 167 17.61 0.45 -10.18
CA PRO A 167 18.68 1.10 -9.40
C PRO A 167 19.35 2.28 -10.13
N GLU A 168 19.45 2.28 -11.46
CA GLU A 168 19.97 3.43 -12.22
C GLU A 168 19.13 4.72 -12.02
N TYR A 169 17.85 4.55 -11.67
CA TYR A 169 16.89 5.63 -11.42
C TYR A 169 16.68 5.88 -9.91
N GLY A 170 17.53 5.30 -9.05
CA GLY A 170 17.44 5.39 -7.59
C GLY A 170 16.25 4.62 -6.98
N LEU A 171 15.67 3.68 -7.72
CA LEU A 171 14.53 2.84 -7.31
C LEU A 171 15.02 1.48 -6.78
N ASN A 172 15.92 1.53 -5.79
CA ASN A 172 16.65 0.35 -5.29
C ASN A 172 15.74 -0.65 -4.56
N ASP A 173 14.98 -0.17 -3.57
CA ASP A 173 14.19 -0.97 -2.61
C ASP A 173 12.81 -1.32 -3.19
N PHE A 174 12.78 -1.70 -4.47
CA PHE A 174 11.54 -1.78 -5.25
C PHE A 174 10.67 -2.98 -4.89
N TYR A 175 11.26 -4.10 -4.48
CA TYR A 175 10.54 -5.25 -3.95
C TYR A 175 10.45 -5.20 -2.42
N TYR A 176 9.37 -5.72 -1.87
CA TYR A 176 9.17 -5.90 -0.43
C TYR A 176 8.50 -7.25 -0.15
N LYS A 177 8.80 -7.86 0.99
CA LYS A 177 8.14 -9.09 1.47
C LYS A 177 6.69 -8.76 1.83
N SER A 178 5.73 -9.44 1.25
CA SER A 178 4.30 -9.17 1.42
C SER A 178 3.50 -10.48 1.52
N PHE A 179 2.18 -10.36 1.64
CA PHE A 179 1.26 -11.48 1.82
C PHE A 179 0.21 -11.52 0.72
N LEU A 180 -0.05 -12.72 0.18
CA LEU A 180 -1.13 -12.98 -0.76
C LEU A 180 -2.12 -14.00 -0.19
N ARG A 181 -3.39 -13.76 -0.44
CA ARG A 181 -4.46 -14.73 -0.25
C ARG A 181 -4.86 -15.30 -1.61
N HIS A 182 -4.57 -16.57 -1.84
CA HIS A 182 -5.15 -17.31 -2.95
C HIS A 182 -6.57 -17.71 -2.57
N HIS A 183 -7.55 -17.47 -3.45
CA HIS A 183 -8.92 -17.94 -3.28
C HIS A 183 -9.36 -18.78 -4.48
N GLY A 184 -9.74 -20.04 -4.21
CA GLY A 184 -10.00 -21.04 -5.24
C GLY A 184 -8.79 -21.26 -6.16
N TYR A 185 -9.05 -21.47 -7.45
CA TYR A 185 -8.02 -21.81 -8.44
C TYR A 185 -7.32 -20.60 -9.09
N THR A 186 -7.96 -19.44 -9.12
CA THR A 186 -7.53 -18.30 -9.96
C THR A 186 -7.43 -16.97 -9.23
N SER A 187 -8.24 -16.71 -8.20
CA SER A 187 -8.21 -15.43 -7.50
C SER A 187 -6.99 -15.34 -6.59
N ARG A 188 -6.31 -14.19 -6.61
CA ARG A 188 -5.15 -13.89 -5.76
C ARG A 188 -5.22 -12.43 -5.34
N VAL A 189 -5.36 -12.17 -4.05
CA VAL A 189 -5.48 -10.83 -3.48
C VAL A 189 -4.24 -10.52 -2.66
N SER A 190 -3.51 -9.46 -2.99
CA SER A 190 -2.44 -8.94 -2.11
C SER A 190 -3.05 -8.29 -0.87
N ALA A 191 -2.35 -8.38 0.26
CA ALA A 191 -2.70 -7.62 1.46
C ALA A 191 -2.68 -6.10 1.19
N ALA A 192 -1.76 -5.61 0.36
CA ALA A 192 -1.72 -4.20 -0.03
C ALA A 192 -2.88 -3.81 -0.96
N ASP A 193 -3.22 -4.65 -1.96
CA ASP A 193 -4.36 -4.42 -2.84
C ASP A 193 -5.69 -4.39 -2.04
N MET A 194 -5.83 -5.26 -1.03
CA MET A 194 -6.96 -5.22 -0.09
C MET A 194 -6.97 -3.95 0.78
N VAL A 195 -5.82 -3.49 1.28
CA VAL A 195 -5.71 -2.20 2.01
C VAL A 195 -6.16 -1.04 1.12
N TYR A 196 -5.69 -0.96 -0.12
CA TYR A 196 -6.10 0.10 -1.05
C TYR A 196 -7.62 0.07 -1.29
N GLY A 197 -8.20 -1.10 -1.57
CA GLY A 197 -9.64 -1.24 -1.78
C GLY A 197 -10.50 -0.89 -0.57
N VAL A 198 -10.17 -1.43 0.61
CA VAL A 198 -10.89 -1.12 1.87
C VAL A 198 -10.77 0.36 2.22
N THR A 199 -9.58 0.95 2.04
CA THR A 199 -9.39 2.37 2.37
C THR A 199 -10.12 3.28 1.37
N ALA A 200 -10.14 2.94 0.07
CA ALA A 200 -10.90 3.70 -0.93
C ALA A 200 -12.41 3.68 -0.66
N LEU A 201 -12.95 2.55 -0.20
CA LEU A 201 -14.36 2.46 0.25
C LEU A 201 -14.63 3.35 1.46
N LEU A 202 -13.70 3.42 2.44
CA LEU A 202 -13.84 4.30 3.60
C LEU A 202 -13.70 5.79 3.21
N GLU A 203 -12.88 6.11 2.21
CA GLU A 203 -12.63 7.48 1.74
C GLU A 203 -13.72 8.03 0.80
N SER A 204 -14.51 7.18 0.14
CA SER A 204 -15.46 7.59 -0.93
C SER A 204 -16.72 8.35 -0.47
N PHE A 205 -16.85 8.68 0.82
CA PHE A 205 -18.11 9.14 1.43
C PHE A 205 -18.19 10.64 1.80
N VAL A 206 -17.28 11.51 1.31
CA VAL A 206 -17.17 12.93 1.74
C VAL A 206 -16.94 13.89 0.55
N GLN A 207 -17.29 15.18 0.65
CA GLN A 207 -16.98 16.25 -0.34
C GLN A 207 -16.57 17.61 0.30
N SER A 208 -16.09 18.57 -0.54
CA SER A 208 -15.93 20.05 -0.34
C SER A 208 -14.58 20.69 0.13
N ASP A 209 -14.47 22.03 0.01
CA ASP A 209 -13.22 22.77 -0.31
C ASP A 209 -12.66 23.85 0.70
N GLY A 210 -11.48 23.55 1.30
CA GLY A 210 -10.33 24.43 1.68
C GLY A 210 -10.36 25.64 2.66
N PHE A 211 -9.45 25.64 3.68
CA PHE A 211 -8.59 26.76 4.25
C PHE A 211 -7.76 26.26 5.49
N CYS A 212 -6.65 26.79 6.07
CA CYS A 212 -5.68 27.88 5.80
C CYS A 212 -4.27 27.68 6.49
N ALA A 213 -3.19 28.26 5.94
CA ALA A 213 -1.88 28.74 6.51
C ALA A 213 -0.92 27.92 7.44
N LEU A 214 0.06 27.13 6.91
CA LEU A 214 1.43 26.91 7.46
C LEU A 214 2.37 26.00 6.59
N LYS A 215 3.36 26.56 5.85
CA LYS A 215 4.14 25.90 4.74
C LYS A 215 3.39 24.71 4.10
N TRP A 216 2.27 25.06 3.50
CA TRP A 216 1.05 24.27 3.45
C TRP A 216 0.64 24.04 2.00
N VAL A 217 -0.13 22.99 1.78
CA VAL A 217 -0.97 22.91 0.58
C VAL A 217 -2.42 22.97 1.02
N LYS A 218 -3.07 24.04 0.55
CA LYS A 218 -4.51 24.10 0.42
C LYS A 218 -4.87 23.44 -0.91
N VAL A 219 -5.96 22.70 -0.94
CA VAL A 219 -6.65 22.38 -2.18
C VAL A 219 -7.85 23.34 -2.23
N GLU A 220 -7.92 24.17 -3.28
CA GLU A 220 -8.85 25.30 -3.36
C GLU A 220 -10.01 25.07 -4.33
N ASP A 221 -9.70 24.65 -5.55
CA ASP A 221 -10.68 24.39 -6.60
C ASP A 221 -10.17 23.25 -7.49
N SER A 222 -10.54 22.02 -7.19
CA SER A 222 -10.52 20.94 -8.17
C SER A 222 -11.73 20.03 -8.01
N VAL A 223 -12.12 19.34 -9.08
CA VAL A 223 -13.18 18.32 -9.02
C VAL A 223 -12.84 17.23 -7.99
N ASP A 224 -11.53 17.03 -7.76
CA ASP A 224 -10.95 16.02 -6.89
C ASP A 224 -10.76 16.46 -5.43
N THR A 225 -10.93 17.76 -5.07
CA THR A 225 -10.87 18.19 -3.64
C THR A 225 -11.80 17.36 -2.78
N LYS A 226 -12.95 17.00 -3.36
CA LYS A 226 -13.97 16.13 -2.77
C LYS A 226 -13.38 14.82 -2.24
N LEU A 227 -12.51 14.18 -3.01
CA LEU A 227 -11.84 12.92 -2.63
C LEU A 227 -10.85 13.09 -1.46
N LEU A 228 -10.51 14.33 -1.09
CA LEU A 228 -9.60 14.68 0.01
C LEU A 228 -10.33 15.18 1.27
N GLY A 229 -11.67 15.14 1.30
CA GLY A 229 -12.47 15.48 2.49
C GLY A 229 -12.33 14.47 3.65
N HIS A 230 -11.85 13.25 3.38
CA HIS A 230 -11.58 12.25 4.43
C HIS A 230 -10.15 12.39 5.01
N PRO A 231 -9.95 12.33 6.35
CA PRO A 231 -8.63 12.50 6.98
C PRO A 231 -7.54 11.57 6.44
N GLN A 232 -7.88 10.34 6.07
CA GLN A 232 -6.92 9.37 5.53
C GLN A 232 -6.49 9.70 4.09
N ALA A 233 -7.42 10.21 3.26
CA ALA A 233 -7.12 10.62 1.89
C ALA A 233 -6.21 11.85 1.88
N LEU A 234 -6.54 12.87 2.69
CA LEU A 234 -5.69 14.04 2.87
C LEU A 234 -4.30 13.64 3.39
N THR A 235 -4.23 12.74 4.37
CA THR A 235 -2.96 12.19 4.90
C THR A 235 -2.09 11.55 3.80
N LYS A 236 -2.66 10.69 2.95
CA LYS A 236 -1.95 10.08 1.80
C LYS A 236 -1.42 11.13 0.84
N PHE A 237 -2.24 12.12 0.48
CA PHE A 237 -1.86 13.22 -0.41
C PHE A 237 -0.69 14.03 0.18
N CYS A 238 -0.72 14.32 1.49
CA CYS A 238 0.39 14.98 2.17
C CYS A 238 1.69 14.16 2.08
N TYR A 239 1.66 12.84 2.34
CA TYR A 239 2.85 11.98 2.22
C TYR A 239 3.42 11.98 0.79
N PHE A 240 2.57 11.80 -0.22
CA PHE A 240 2.96 11.88 -1.63
C PHE A 240 3.65 13.22 -1.95
N LEU A 241 3.09 14.34 -1.46
CA LEU A 241 3.69 15.66 -1.64
C LEU A 241 5.03 15.82 -0.90
N MET A 242 5.20 15.23 0.29
CA MET A 242 6.46 15.26 1.02
C MET A 242 7.59 14.58 0.23
N ASP A 243 7.35 13.41 -0.36
CA ASP A 243 8.33 12.75 -1.22
C ASP A 243 8.52 13.50 -2.56
N ALA A 244 7.46 14.04 -3.17
CA ALA A 244 7.59 14.89 -4.36
C ALA A 244 8.43 16.16 -4.13
N LEU A 245 8.41 16.71 -2.92
CA LEU A 245 9.25 17.84 -2.49
C LEU A 245 10.69 17.41 -2.20
N LYS A 246 10.89 16.28 -1.52
CA LYS A 246 12.20 15.65 -1.26
C LYS A 246 12.96 15.38 -2.56
N GLU A 247 12.29 14.79 -3.55
CA GLU A 247 12.88 14.49 -4.87
C GLU A 247 13.14 15.76 -5.70
N LYS A 248 12.51 16.89 -5.37
CA LYS A 248 12.88 18.23 -5.89
C LYS A 248 14.05 18.88 -5.14
N GLY A 249 14.71 18.15 -4.22
CA GLY A 249 15.85 18.63 -3.42
C GLY A 249 15.44 19.55 -2.26
N ALA A 250 14.16 19.66 -1.93
CA ALA A 250 13.72 20.47 -0.81
C ALA A 250 14.05 19.79 0.52
N ARG A 251 14.55 20.56 1.50
CA ARG A 251 14.75 20.04 2.87
C ARG A 251 13.42 19.54 3.42
N LEU A 252 13.41 18.29 3.89
CA LEU A 252 12.26 17.68 4.54
C LEU A 252 11.88 18.51 5.78
N LYS A 253 10.67 19.03 5.79
CA LYS A 253 10.05 19.75 6.91
C LYS A 253 8.65 19.16 7.13
N PRO A 254 8.10 19.21 8.35
CA PRO A 254 6.69 18.87 8.57
C PRO A 254 5.79 19.64 7.60
N LEU A 255 4.76 18.97 7.10
CA LEU A 255 3.81 19.50 6.11
C LEU A 255 2.42 19.55 6.75
N LEU A 256 1.72 20.64 6.53
CA LEU A 256 0.36 20.85 7.01
C LEU A 256 -0.55 21.03 5.78
N CYS A 257 -1.52 20.15 5.64
CA CYS A 257 -2.54 20.20 4.59
C CYS A 257 -3.88 20.61 5.21
N ALA A 258 -4.68 21.37 4.47
CA ALA A 258 -5.98 21.82 4.96
C ALA A 258 -7.06 21.71 3.87
N CYS A 259 -8.12 20.99 4.22
CA CYS A 259 -9.37 20.82 3.46
C CYS A 259 -10.53 21.27 4.37
N THR A 260 -11.71 21.61 3.87
CA THR A 260 -12.87 21.89 4.75
C THR A 260 -13.59 20.60 5.13
N SER A 261 -14.55 20.73 6.05
CA SER A 261 -15.56 19.71 6.30
C SER A 261 -16.94 20.25 5.92
N GLU A 262 -17.92 19.35 5.76
CA GLU A 262 -19.28 19.66 5.29
C GLU A 262 -20.10 20.49 6.30
N GLU A 263 -19.71 20.48 7.57
CA GLU A 263 -20.27 21.38 8.59
C GLU A 263 -19.75 22.82 8.43
N ALA A 264 -20.67 23.77 8.27
CA ALA A 264 -20.36 25.19 8.17
C ALA A 264 -19.41 25.66 9.29
N ALA A 265 -18.31 26.30 8.88
CA ALA A 265 -17.19 26.76 9.72
C ALA A 265 -16.28 25.68 10.35
N LYS A 266 -16.29 24.42 9.90
CA LYS A 266 -15.29 23.40 10.27
C LYS A 266 -14.25 23.14 9.18
N VAL A 267 -13.00 22.93 9.60
CA VAL A 267 -11.85 22.65 8.73
C VAL A 267 -11.17 21.35 9.16
N LEU A 268 -10.88 20.48 8.19
CA LEU A 268 -10.00 19.33 8.35
C LEU A 268 -8.54 19.74 8.13
N ILE A 269 -7.78 19.87 9.22
CA ILE A 269 -6.34 20.13 9.18
C ILE A 269 -5.58 18.84 9.50
N VAL A 270 -4.68 18.44 8.59
CA VAL A 270 -3.82 17.27 8.74
C VAL A 270 -2.35 17.72 8.71
N GLY A 271 -1.66 17.55 9.84
CA GLY A 271 -0.23 17.76 9.94
C GLY A 271 0.53 16.43 9.89
N VAL A 272 1.40 16.25 8.88
CA VAL A 272 2.27 15.07 8.73
C VAL A 272 3.75 15.41 8.92
N CYS A 273 4.48 14.43 9.44
CA CYS A 273 5.94 14.36 9.35
C CYS A 273 6.31 13.24 8.37
N GLY A 274 7.49 13.30 7.74
CA GLY A 274 7.96 12.17 6.91
C GLY A 274 8.21 10.91 7.75
N LYS A 275 8.44 9.77 7.06
CA LYS A 275 8.57 8.44 7.69
C LYS A 275 9.36 8.49 9.02
N PRO A 276 8.83 7.90 10.11
CA PRO A 276 9.58 7.83 11.36
C PRO A 276 10.91 7.09 11.14
N ARG A 277 11.99 7.56 11.75
CA ARG A 277 13.25 6.80 11.81
C ARG A 277 13.24 5.88 13.01
N LEU A 278 13.94 4.74 12.91
CA LEU A 278 14.17 3.88 14.05
C LEU A 278 14.84 4.69 15.19
N GLY A 279 14.29 4.60 16.40
CA GLY A 279 14.77 5.38 17.56
C GLY A 279 14.42 6.87 17.58
N ALA A 280 13.57 7.38 16.66
CA ALA A 280 13.22 8.81 16.62
C ALA A 280 12.47 9.29 17.89
N LEU A 281 13.14 10.09 18.72
CA LEU A 281 12.56 10.77 19.89
C LEU A 281 11.47 11.80 19.53
N GLN A 282 11.47 12.29 18.28
CA GLN A 282 10.42 13.12 17.71
C GLN A 282 9.54 12.30 16.76
N GLY A 283 8.45 11.75 17.31
CA GLY A 283 7.25 11.43 16.53
C GLY A 283 6.55 12.70 16.02
N ASN A 284 5.33 12.57 15.48
CA ASN A 284 4.58 13.70 14.96
C ASN A 284 4.24 14.69 16.10
N ALA A 285 4.76 15.92 15.99
CA ALA A 285 4.60 16.96 17.01
C ALA A 285 3.29 17.77 16.87
N PHE A 286 2.61 17.69 15.72
CA PHE A 286 1.37 18.45 15.49
C PHE A 286 0.27 18.13 16.51
N GLY A 287 0.19 16.87 16.98
CA GLY A 287 -0.75 16.47 18.03
C GLY A 287 -0.52 17.10 19.41
N LEU A 288 0.64 17.75 19.64
CA LEU A 288 0.84 18.66 20.78
C LEU A 288 0.70 20.13 20.39
N ALA A 289 1.02 20.50 19.15
CA ALA A 289 0.97 21.90 18.69
C ALA A 289 -0.45 22.42 18.40
N PHE A 290 -1.43 21.52 18.23
CA PHE A 290 -2.86 21.84 18.06
C PHE A 290 -3.67 21.74 19.38
N ARG A 291 -3.02 21.58 20.55
CA ARG A 291 -3.68 21.37 21.84
C ARG A 291 -3.39 22.50 22.83
#